data_AF-A0A3C0QBI6-F1
#
_entry.id   AF-A0A3C0QBI6-F1
#
_cell.length_a   1.000
_cell.length_b   1.000
_cell.length_c   1.000
_cell.angle_alpha   90.00
_cell.angle_beta   90.00
_cell.angle_gamma   90.00
#
_symmetry.space_group_name_H-M   'P 1'
#
loop_
_entity.id
_entity.type
_entity.pdbx_description
1 polymer ?
#
loop_
_entity_poly.entity_id
_entity_poly.type
_entity_poly.pdbx_seq_one_letter_code
_entity_poly.pdbx_strand_id
1 'polypeptide(L)'
;LDHVGIQANSDAELAVIQSRLEQAGISGAEQRDAACCYARSNKYWTQDPQGIAWETFHSLDTMPTFNNGDEEPAASGCCVPEIPTSGCC
;
A
#
# COMPACT_ATOMS: atom_id res chain seq x y z
N LEU A 1 7.07 14.67 -0.74
CA LEU A 1 5.88 13.89 -1.12
C LEU A 1 6.20 12.46 -0.74
N ASP A 2 5.52 11.92 0.26
CA ASP A 2 5.91 10.63 0.85
C ASP A 2 5.36 9.44 0.04
N HIS A 3 4.15 9.56 -0.52
CA HIS A 3 3.59 8.65 -1.52
C HIS A 3 2.39 9.30 -2.25
N VAL A 4 1.90 8.63 -3.30
CA VAL A 4 0.67 8.98 -4.02
C VAL A 4 -0.33 7.83 -3.90
N GLY A 5 -1.58 8.12 -3.55
CA GLY A 5 -2.65 7.13 -3.41
C GLY A 5 -3.69 7.21 -4.53
N ILE A 6 -4.13 6.05 -5.03
CA ILE A 6 -5.22 5.89 -6.00
C ILE A 6 -6.23 4.87 -5.45
N GLN A 7 -7.46 5.31 -5.22
CA GLN A 7 -8.55 4.44 -4.77
C GLN A 7 -9.19 3.72 -5.97
N ALA A 8 -9.28 2.39 -5.89
CA ALA A 8 -10.07 1.53 -6.75
C ALA A 8 -11.50 1.36 -6.19
N ASN A 9 -12.48 1.22 -7.07
CA ASN A 9 -13.88 1.06 -6.68
C ASN A 9 -14.23 -0.36 -6.23
N SER A 10 -13.38 -1.35 -6.54
CA SER A 10 -13.56 -2.75 -6.14
C SER A 10 -12.23 -3.51 -6.09
N ASP A 11 -12.20 -4.65 -5.40
CA ASP A 11 -11.06 -5.57 -5.43
C ASP A 11 -10.77 -6.11 -6.85
N ALA A 12 -11.81 -6.27 -7.68
CA ALA A 12 -11.65 -6.68 -9.07
C ALA A 12 -10.91 -5.61 -9.88
N GLU A 13 -11.24 -4.33 -9.68
CA GLU A 13 -10.51 -3.23 -10.30
C GLU A 13 -9.06 -3.16 -9.78
N LEU A 14 -8.85 -3.35 -8.48
CA LEU A 14 -7.51 -3.39 -7.89
C LEU A 14 -6.65 -4.50 -8.52
N ALA A 15 -7.21 -5.71 -8.69
CA ALA A 15 -6.52 -6.82 -9.33
C ALA A 15 -6.20 -6.56 -10.82
N VAL A 16 -7.10 -5.87 -11.54
CA VAL A 16 -6.83 -5.44 -12.92
C VAL A 16 -5.67 -4.45 -12.98
N ILE A 17 -5.61 -3.49 -12.04
CA ILE A 17 -4.51 -2.53 -11.96
C ILE A 17 -3.19 -3.24 -11.64
N GLN A 18 -3.18 -4.13 -10.66
CA GLN A 18 -2.02 -4.96 -10.33
C GLN A 18 -1.51 -5.73 -11.55
N SER A 19 -2.39 -6.43 -12.26
CA SER A 19 -2.01 -7.21 -13.45
C SER A 19 -1.41 -6.33 -14.54
N ARG A 20 -1.92 -5.11 -14.73
CA ARG A 20 -1.35 -4.15 -15.69
C ARG A 20 0.03 -3.67 -15.28
N LEU A 21 0.25 -3.42 -13.99
CA LEU A 21 1.56 -3.01 -13.45
C LEU A 21 2.58 -4.14 -13.64
N GLU A 22 2.21 -5.37 -13.31
CA GLU A 22 3.05 -6.56 -13.52
C GLU A 22 3.40 -6.76 -15.00
N GLN A 23 2.42 -6.63 -15.91
CA GLN A 23 2.64 -6.69 -17.36
C GLN A 23 3.55 -5.57 -17.87
N ALA A 24 3.54 -4.41 -17.21
CA ALA A 24 4.45 -3.31 -17.50
C ALA A 24 5.85 -3.49 -16.87
N GLY A 25 6.11 -4.60 -16.18
CA GLY A 25 7.38 -4.87 -15.48
C GLY A 25 7.53 -4.10 -14.17
N ILE A 26 6.45 -3.49 -13.66
CA ILE A 26 6.43 -2.76 -12.40
C ILE A 26 6.02 -3.74 -11.30
N SER A 27 7.01 -4.19 -10.54
CA SER A 27 6.80 -5.07 -9.40
C SER A 27 6.34 -4.27 -8.17
N GLY A 28 5.52 -4.89 -7.33
CA GLY A 28 4.97 -4.25 -6.15
C GLY A 28 4.78 -5.22 -4.99
N ALA A 29 4.26 -4.67 -3.89
CA ALA A 29 3.92 -5.41 -2.68
C ALA A 29 2.42 -5.35 -2.43
N GLU A 30 1.79 -6.51 -2.31
CA GLU A 30 0.38 -6.62 -1.94
C GLU A 30 0.24 -6.57 -0.42
N GLN A 31 -0.74 -5.81 0.07
CA GLN A 31 -1.09 -5.71 1.47
C GLN A 31 -2.61 -5.83 1.61
N ARG A 32 -3.09 -7.00 2.04
CA ARG A 32 -4.53 -7.24 2.25
C ARG A 32 -4.95 -6.90 3.66
N ASP A 33 -6.23 -6.54 3.79
CA ASP A 33 -6.89 -6.27 5.07
C ASP A 33 -6.14 -5.27 5.97
N ALA A 34 -5.47 -4.28 5.36
CA ALA A 34 -4.69 -3.30 6.08
C ALA A 34 -5.62 -2.32 6.81
N ALA A 35 -5.57 -2.33 8.15
CA ALA A 35 -6.22 -1.31 8.96
C ALA A 35 -5.29 -0.08 9.06
N CYS A 36 -5.65 1.03 8.43
CA CYS A 36 -4.92 2.29 8.53
C CYS A 36 -5.84 3.39 9.03
N CYS A 37 -5.51 3.93 10.21
CA CYS A 37 -6.23 5.00 10.89
C CYS A 37 -7.70 4.68 11.19
N TYR A 38 -8.58 4.76 10.20
CA TYR A 38 -10.03 4.60 10.34
C TYR A 38 -10.64 3.79 9.18
N ALA A 39 -9.81 3.10 8.40
CA ALA A 39 -10.29 2.33 7.27
C ALA A 39 -9.54 1.02 7.15
N ARG A 40 -10.27 -0.01 6.73
CA ARG A 40 -9.75 -1.30 6.33
C ARG A 40 -9.65 -1.30 4.81
N SER A 41 -8.49 -1.59 4.24
CA SER A 41 -8.32 -1.58 2.79
C SER A 41 -7.42 -2.70 2.30
N ASN A 42 -7.71 -3.22 1.12
CA ASN A 42 -6.72 -3.97 0.34
C ASN A 42 -5.87 -2.98 -0.44
N LYS A 43 -4.57 -3.21 -0.51
CA LYS A 43 -3.61 -2.28 -1.09
C LYS A 43 -2.57 -3.00 -1.93
N TYR A 44 -2.04 -2.28 -2.91
CA TYR A 44 -0.92 -2.69 -3.75
C TYR A 44 0.04 -1.53 -3.91
N TRP A 45 1.27 -1.73 -3.46
CA TRP A 45 2.32 -0.72 -3.40
C TRP A 45 3.32 -0.91 -4.53
N THR A 46 3.67 0.17 -5.22
CA THR A 46 4.73 0.18 -6.23
C THR A 46 5.64 1.39 -6.01
N GLN A 47 6.80 1.39 -6.64
CA GLN A 47 7.71 2.53 -6.61
C GLN A 47 8.06 2.94 -8.03
N ASP A 48 8.00 4.25 -8.28
CA ASP A 48 8.41 4.78 -9.57
C ASP A 48 9.94 4.90 -9.67
N PRO A 49 10.49 5.12 -10.88
CA PRO A 49 11.93 5.28 -11.06
C PRO A 49 12.55 6.51 -10.35
N GLN A 50 11.73 7.45 -9.87
CA GLN A 50 12.15 8.62 -9.10
C GLN A 50 12.14 8.34 -7.58
N GLY A 51 11.74 7.14 -7.17
CA GLY A 51 11.65 6.74 -5.76
C GLY A 51 10.36 7.15 -5.07
N ILE A 52 9.34 7.63 -5.79
CA ILE A 52 8.04 7.95 -5.19
C ILE A 52 7.26 6.65 -5.01
N ALA A 53 6.75 6.40 -3.80
CA ALA A 53 5.86 5.29 -3.53
C ALA A 53 4.45 5.57 -4.06
N TRP A 54 3.84 4.57 -4.67
CA TRP A 54 2.49 4.62 -5.22
C TRP A 54 1.66 3.53 -4.56
N GLU A 55 0.55 3.93 -3.96
CA GLU A 55 -0.43 3.06 -3.34
C GLU A 55 -1.68 3.00 -4.23
N THR A 56 -2.07 1.80 -4.63
CA THR A 56 -3.40 1.55 -5.18
C THR A 56 -4.20 0.76 -4.17
N PHE A 57 -5.39 1.21 -3.81
CA PHE A 57 -6.12 0.58 -2.70
C PHE A 57 -7.62 0.53 -2.92
N HIS A 58 -8.26 -0.49 -2.34
CA HIS A 58 -9.70 -0.60 -2.23
C HIS A 58 -10.11 -0.60 -0.75
N SER A 59 -10.74 0.48 -0.31
CA SER A 59 -11.34 0.58 1.02
C SER A 59 -12.56 -0.33 1.17
N LEU A 60 -12.50 -1.21 2.16
CA LEU A 60 -13.48 -2.24 2.48
C LEU A 60 -14.47 -1.76 3.56
N ASP A 61 -13.99 -1.06 4.59
CA ASP A 61 -14.82 -0.61 5.71
C ASP A 61 -14.23 0.63 6.38
N THR A 62 -15.08 1.38 7.08
CA THR A 62 -14.69 2.51 7.94
C THR A 62 -14.76 2.09 9.41
N MET A 63 -13.64 2.16 10.11
CA MET A 63 -13.54 1.87 11.54
C MET A 63 -13.74 3.17 12.35
N PRO A 64 -14.59 3.16 13.39
CA PRO A 64 -14.87 4.35 14.20
C PRO A 64 -13.74 4.71 15.17
N THR A 65 -12.78 3.81 15.39
CA THR A 65 -11.69 3.97 16.34
C THR A 65 -10.33 3.83 15.66
N PHE A 66 -9.38 4.66 16.09
CA PHE A 66 -8.00 4.59 15.63
C PHE A 66 -7.32 3.35 16.19
N ASN A 67 -6.83 2.48 15.31
CA ASN A 67 -6.10 1.25 15.63
C ASN A 67 -6.94 0.26 16.46
N ASN A 68 -7.39 -0.85 15.88
CA ASN A 68 -8.10 -1.90 16.62
C ASN A 68 -7.11 -2.63 17.53
N GLY A 69 -6.80 -2.06 18.69
CA GLY A 69 -6.46 -2.74 19.95
C GLY A 69 -5.25 -3.67 20.04
N ASP A 70 -4.67 -4.15 18.95
CA ASP A 70 -3.64 -5.19 18.95
C ASP A 70 -2.44 -4.70 18.11
N GLU A 71 -1.33 -4.47 18.80
CA GLU A 71 0.00 -4.04 18.33
C GLU A 71 0.26 -2.51 18.25
N GLU A 72 1.16 -2.06 19.12
CA GLU A 72 1.89 -0.78 19.02
C GLU A 72 2.87 -0.86 17.83
N PRO A 73 2.86 0.09 16.87
CA PRO A 73 3.91 0.17 15.90
C PRO A 73 5.13 0.86 16.53
N ALA A 74 6.29 0.21 16.42
CA ALA A 74 7.58 0.86 16.60
C ALA A 74 7.67 2.10 15.69
N ALA A 75 8.28 3.17 16.21
CA ALA A 75 8.44 4.43 15.52
C ALA A 75 9.32 4.31 14.27
N SER A 76 8.72 3.90 13.16
CA SER A 76 9.22 3.99 11.78
C SER A 76 8.04 4.44 10.91
N GLY A 77 8.23 5.46 10.07
CA GLY A 77 7.18 6.15 9.32
C GLY A 77 6.11 5.20 8.76
N CYS A 78 4.86 5.42 9.18
CA CYS A 78 3.82 4.39 9.29
C CYS A 78 3.19 3.89 7.97
N CYS A 79 3.68 4.30 6.79
CA CYS A 79 2.96 4.01 5.54
C CYS A 79 3.86 3.62 4.34
N VAL A 80 5.14 3.32 4.51
CA VAL A 80 5.94 2.77 3.41
C VAL A 80 6.69 1.55 3.93
N PRO A 81 6.44 0.32 3.42
CA PRO A 81 7.29 -0.81 3.75
C PRO A 81 8.72 -0.53 3.24
N GLU A 82 9.72 -0.79 4.08
CA GLU A 82 11.12 -0.62 3.70
C GLU A 82 11.45 -1.59 2.57
N ILE A 83 11.57 -1.06 1.34
CA ILE A 83 12.05 -1.85 0.20
C ILE A 83 13.57 -2.00 0.40
N PRO A 84 14.11 -3.22 0.56
CA PRO A 84 15.53 -3.42 0.76
C PRO A 84 16.29 -3.01 -0.51
N THR A 85 16.87 -1.83 -0.49
CA THR A 85 17.89 -1.44 -1.47
C THR A 85 19.16 -2.18 -1.07
N SER A 86 19.49 -3.25 -1.81
CA SER A 86 20.86 -3.80 -1.80
C SER A 86 21.81 -2.74 -2.33
N GLY A 87 22.33 -1.93 -1.40
CA GLY A 87 23.47 -1.07 -1.66
C GLY A 87 24.70 -1.93 -1.91
N CYS A 88 25.30 -1.77 -3.09
CA CYS A 88 26.62 -2.28 -3.41
C CYS A 88 27.65 -1.79 -2.40
N CYS A 89 28.46 -2.72 -1.89
CA CYS A 89 29.81 -2.49 -1.37
C CYS A 89 30.71 -3.57 -1.97
#